data_AF-A0A5A7MMU8-F1
#
_entry.id   AF-A0A5A7MMU8-F1
#
_cell.length_a   1.000
_cell.length_b   1.000
_cell.length_c   1.000
_cell.angle_alpha   90.00
_cell.angle_beta   90.00
_cell.angle_gamma   90.00
#
_symmetry.space_group_name_H-M   'P 1'
#
loop_
_entity.id
_entity.type
_entity.pdbx_description
1 polymer ?
#
loop_
_entity_poly.entity_id
_entity_poly.type
_entity_poly.pdbx_seq_one_letter_code
_entity_poly.pdbx_strand_id
1 'polypeptide(L)'
;MSILHAQDVNRGGHMPDIAALETGIKKGDRAMLGRAITLVESRRSDHLAQAQELLSRLLPFTGKARRSVSPAFREWGSLPLSTPSAAI
;
A
#
# COMPACT_ATOMS: atom_id res chain seq x y z
N MET A 1 -2.98 0.60 -39.25
CA MET A 1 -3.92 1.06 -38.21
C MET A 1 -4.75 -0.12 -37.72
N SER A 2 -5.14 -0.11 -36.45
CA SER A 2 -5.92 -1.12 -35.71
C SER A 2 -5.10 -2.19 -34.99
N ILE A 3 -4.49 -1.74 -33.89
CA ILE A 3 -4.04 -2.56 -32.77
C ILE A 3 -5.28 -2.80 -31.89
N LEU A 4 -5.84 -3.99 -31.92
CA LEU A 4 -6.69 -4.51 -30.85
C LEU A 4 -6.15 -5.89 -30.50
N HIS A 5 -5.07 -5.89 -29.70
CA HIS A 5 -4.56 -7.10 -29.08
C HIS A 5 -5.51 -7.46 -27.94
N ALA A 6 -6.26 -8.54 -28.13
CA ALA A 6 -7.22 -9.09 -27.18
C ALA A 6 -6.54 -9.48 -25.87
N GLN A 7 -6.54 -8.58 -24.87
CA GLN A 7 -5.99 -8.84 -23.54
C GLN A 7 -6.81 -8.12 -22.46
N ASP A 8 -8.14 -8.28 -22.42
CA ASP A 8 -8.92 -7.74 -21.29
C ASP A 8 -10.25 -8.45 -21.04
N VAL A 9 -10.28 -9.79 -20.97
CA VAL A 9 -11.52 -10.48 -20.52
C VAL A 9 -11.32 -11.64 -19.55
N ASN A 10 -10.08 -11.98 -19.15
CA ASN A 10 -9.87 -13.06 -18.18
C ASN A 10 -8.58 -12.93 -17.34
N ARG A 11 -8.48 -11.89 -16.51
CA ARG A 11 -7.67 -12.00 -15.28
C ARG A 11 -8.60 -12.43 -14.14
N GLY A 12 -9.13 -13.66 -14.25
CA GLY A 12 -9.77 -14.33 -13.12
C GLY A 12 -8.86 -14.24 -11.91
N GLY A 13 -9.39 -13.67 -10.81
CA GLY A 13 -8.59 -13.27 -9.65
C GLY A 13 -7.76 -14.42 -9.12
N HIS A 14 -6.43 -14.33 -9.25
CA HIS A 14 -5.55 -15.25 -8.54
C HIS A 14 -5.64 -14.89 -7.06
N MET A 15 -6.29 -15.77 -6.30
CA MET A 15 -6.41 -15.62 -4.85
C MET A 15 -4.98 -15.57 -4.27
N PRO A 16 -4.60 -14.51 -3.56
CA PRO A 16 -3.25 -14.37 -3.02
C PRO A 16 -2.94 -15.46 -2.00
N ASP A 17 -1.75 -16.05 -2.12
CA ASP A 17 -1.21 -16.96 -1.12
C ASP A 17 -0.71 -16.17 0.10
N ILE A 18 -1.49 -16.21 1.17
CA ILE A 18 -1.24 -15.48 2.41
C ILE A 18 0.03 -15.96 3.12
N ALA A 19 0.34 -17.26 3.04
CA ALA A 19 1.54 -17.81 3.68
C ALA A 19 2.81 -17.36 2.96
N ALA A 20 2.77 -17.30 1.62
CA ALA A 20 3.86 -16.78 0.82
C ALA A 20 4.09 -15.27 1.09
N LEU A 21 3.01 -14.48 1.15
CA LEU A 21 3.08 -13.05 1.48
C LEU A 21 3.67 -12.82 2.87
N GLU A 22 3.18 -13.53 3.89
CA GLU A 22 3.69 -13.44 5.27
C GLU A 22 5.20 -13.72 5.31
N THR A 23 5.62 -14.84 4.70
CA THR A 23 7.02 -15.26 4.69
C THR A 23 7.91 -14.25 3.98
N GLY A 24 7.49 -13.75 2.82
CA GLY A 24 8.23 -12.74 2.06
C GLY A 24 8.38 -11.43 2.83
N ILE A 25 7.29 -10.96 3.44
CA ILE A 25 7.30 -9.73 4.25
C ILE A 25 8.24 -9.87 5.45
N LYS A 26 8.20 -11.00 6.17
CA LYS A 26 9.11 -11.26 7.30
C LYS A 26 10.58 -11.32 6.89
N LYS A 27 10.86 -11.68 5.63
CA LYS A 27 12.21 -11.66 5.04
C LYS A 27 12.62 -10.29 4.48
N GLY A 28 11.73 -9.30 4.47
CA GLY A 28 12.00 -7.97 3.91
C GLY A 28 11.88 -7.89 2.39
N ASP A 29 11.20 -8.85 1.75
CA ASP A 29 10.93 -8.83 0.31
C ASP A 29 9.97 -7.69 -0.05
N ARG A 30 10.48 -6.68 -0.76
CA ARG A 30 9.73 -5.49 -1.19
C ARG A 30 8.64 -5.81 -2.20
N ALA A 31 8.80 -6.83 -3.04
CA ALA A 31 7.79 -7.23 -4.00
C ALA A 31 6.60 -7.88 -3.30
N MET A 32 6.85 -8.73 -2.31
CA MET A 32 5.80 -9.32 -1.47
C MET A 32 5.10 -8.26 -0.62
N LEU A 33 5.84 -7.28 -0.09
CA LEU A 33 5.26 -6.13 0.58
C LEU A 33 4.34 -5.31 -0.34
N GLY A 34 4.78 -4.99 -1.56
CA GLY A 34 3.97 -4.25 -2.53
C GLY A 34 2.66 -4.98 -2.85
N ARG A 35 2.73 -6.30 -3.07
CA ARG A 35 1.53 -7.15 -3.28
C ARG A 35 0.58 -7.14 -2.09
N ALA A 36 1.11 -7.19 -0.88
CA ALA A 36 0.31 -7.10 0.34
C ALA A 36 -0.36 -5.74 0.51
N ILE A 37 0.31 -4.64 0.15
CA ILE A 37 -0.31 -3.30 0.14
C ILE A 37 -1.47 -3.27 -0.85
N THR A 38 -1.28 -3.75 -2.09
CA THR A 38 -2.35 -3.84 -3.08
C THR A 38 -3.53 -4.72 -2.62
N LEU A 39 -3.24 -5.81 -1.90
CA LEU A 39 -4.27 -6.66 -1.30
C LEU A 39 -5.10 -5.88 -0.27
N VAL A 40 -4.45 -5.14 0.62
CA VAL A 40 -5.10 -4.32 1.67
C VAL A 40 -5.89 -3.15 1.07
N GLU A 41 -5.41 -2.55 -0.02
CA GLU A 41 -6.11 -1.45 -0.72
C GLU A 41 -7.30 -1.92 -1.58
N SER A 42 -7.45 -3.23 -1.78
CA SER A 42 -8.48 -3.77 -2.65
C SER A 42 -9.88 -3.66 -2.05
N ARG A 43 -10.86 -3.31 -2.89
CA ARG A 43 -12.28 -3.18 -2.50
C ARG A 43 -13.11 -4.45 -2.69
N ARG A 44 -12.52 -5.53 -3.21
CA ARG A 44 -13.25 -6.80 -3.40
C ARG A 44 -13.42 -7.52 -2.06
N SER A 45 -14.58 -8.12 -1.82
CA SER A 45 -14.93 -8.73 -0.53
C SER A 45 -14.07 -9.94 -0.17
N ASP A 46 -13.65 -10.73 -1.16
CA ASP A 46 -12.70 -11.84 -0.99
C ASP A 46 -11.32 -11.35 -0.50
N HIS A 47 -10.84 -10.27 -1.08
CA HIS A 47 -9.57 -9.65 -0.71
C HIS A 47 -9.60 -9.05 0.70
N LEU A 48 -10.74 -8.51 1.16
CA LEU A 48 -10.86 -7.95 2.52
C LEU A 48 -10.61 -9.00 3.60
N ALA A 49 -11.21 -10.19 3.46
CA ALA A 49 -11.01 -11.29 4.42
C ALA A 49 -9.54 -11.74 4.46
N GLN A 50 -8.92 -11.85 3.30
CA GLN A 50 -7.51 -12.24 3.15
C GLN A 50 -6.55 -11.17 3.68
N ALA A 51 -6.83 -9.89 3.44
CA ALA A 51 -6.07 -8.78 3.99
C ALA A 51 -6.13 -8.80 5.52
N GLN A 52 -7.32 -9.02 6.10
CA GLN A 52 -7.48 -9.11 7.54
C GLN A 52 -6.71 -10.29 8.13
N GLU A 53 -6.72 -11.44 7.46
CA GLU A 53 -5.95 -12.61 7.86
C GLU A 53 -4.44 -12.30 7.85
N LEU A 54 -3.92 -11.75 6.74
CA LEU A 54 -2.52 -11.39 6.60
C LEU A 54 -2.08 -10.40 7.68
N LEU A 55 -2.87 -9.35 7.93
CA LEU A 55 -2.59 -8.35 8.97
C LEU A 55 -2.55 -9.01 10.36
N SER A 56 -3.51 -9.90 10.66
CA SER A 56 -3.58 -10.60 11.94
C SER A 56 -2.33 -11.46 12.18
N ARG A 57 -1.81 -12.12 11.14
CA ARG A 57 -0.56 -12.89 11.21
C ARG A 57 0.68 -12.02 11.39
N LEU A 58 0.69 -10.80 10.83
CA LEU A 58 1.83 -9.89 10.88
C LEU A 58 1.88 -9.05 12.17
N LEU A 59 0.74 -8.75 12.79
CA LEU A 59 0.63 -7.89 13.97
C LEU A 59 1.66 -8.20 15.09
N PRO A 60 1.90 -9.47 15.48
CA PRO A 60 2.88 -9.81 16.53
C PRO A 60 4.33 -9.42 16.21
N PHE A 61 4.65 -9.20 14.93
CA PHE A 61 6.00 -8.89 14.45
C PHE A 61 6.21 -7.38 14.21
N THR A 62 5.20 -6.55 14.48
CA THR A 62 5.24 -5.09 14.29
C THR A 62 5.65 -4.34 15.58
N GLY A 63 5.69 -3.00 15.55
CA GLY A 63 5.95 -2.16 16.74
C GLY A 63 7.35 -1.54 16.84
N LYS A 64 8.27 -1.88 15.93
CA LYS A 64 9.63 -1.28 15.87
C LYS A 64 9.76 -0.18 14.80
N ALA A 65 8.64 0.44 14.41
CA ALA A 65 8.65 1.48 13.38
C ALA A 65 9.39 2.73 13.87
N ARG A 66 10.42 3.15 13.14
CA ARG A 66 11.16 4.38 13.42
C ARG A 66 10.32 5.58 12.97
N ARG A 67 9.83 6.38 13.91
CA ARG A 67 9.27 7.69 13.60
C ARG A 67 10.42 8.67 13.34
N SER A 68 10.63 9.05 12.09
CA SER A 68 11.52 10.15 11.74
C SER A 68 10.80 11.47 12.03
N VAL A 69 10.97 12.01 13.24
CA VAL A 69 10.68 13.43 13.47
C VAL A 69 11.89 14.23 12.97
N SER A 70 11.77 14.79 11.77
CA SER A 70 12.74 15.80 11.32
C SER A 70 12.38 17.14 11.95
N PRO A 71 13.34 17.93 12.48
CA PRO A 71 13.04 19.30 12.93
C PRO A 71 12.38 20.14 11.82
N ALA A 72 12.80 19.94 10.57
CA ALA A 72 12.20 20.53 9.37
C ALA A 72 10.70 20.23 9.18
N PHE A 73 10.21 19.13 9.74
CA PHE A 73 8.80 18.75 9.62
C PHE A 73 7.91 19.50 10.65
N ARG A 74 8.47 19.96 11.77
CA ARG A 74 7.71 20.74 12.78
C ARG A 74 7.34 22.13 12.27
N GLU A 75 8.14 22.68 11.37
CA GLU A 75 8.01 24.02 10.80
C GLU A 75 7.09 24.09 9.55
N TRP A 76 6.73 22.95 8.94
CA TRP A 76 5.71 22.89 7.88
C TRP A 76 4.30 23.30 8.35
N GLY A 77 3.99 23.16 9.65
CA GLY A 77 2.72 23.62 10.24
C GLY A 77 2.69 25.10 10.62
N SER A 78 3.84 25.79 10.55
CA SER A 78 4.00 27.18 10.97
C SER A 78 4.19 28.16 9.82
N LEU A 79 4.19 27.68 8.57
CA LEU A 79 4.21 28.54 7.40
C LEU A 79 2.84 29.24 7.30
N PRO A 80 2.77 30.58 7.27
CA PRO A 80 1.52 31.25 6.98
C PRO A 80 1.05 30.78 5.60
N LEU A 81 -0.22 30.38 5.48
CA LEU A 81 -0.89 30.21 4.20
C LEU A 81 -1.02 31.60 3.56
N SER A 82 0.08 32.13 3.05
CA SER A 82 0.04 33.34 2.23
C SER A 82 -0.74 32.99 0.98
N THR A 83 -1.97 33.48 0.89
CA THR A 83 -2.79 33.44 -0.32
C THR A 83 -2.10 34.28 -1.40
N PRO A 84 -1.67 33.73 -2.55
CA PRO A 84 -1.33 34.55 -3.69
C PRO A 84 -2.63 34.99 -4.37
N SER A 85 -3.18 36.15 -3.98
CA SER A 85 -4.30 36.75 -4.72
C SER A 85 -4.33 38.26 -4.55
N ALA A 86 -3.49 38.96 -5.33
CA ALA A 86 -3.76 40.29 -5.87
C ALA A 86 -2.56 40.77 -6.71
N ALA A 87 -2.34 40.12 -7.85
CA ALA A 87 -1.55 40.70 -8.94
C ALA A 87 -1.94 39.95 -10.23
N ILE A 88 -2.90 40.52 -10.96
CA ILE A 88 -3.05 40.63 -12.42
C ILE A 88 -4.40 41.32 -12.64
#